data_AF-A0AAW6F904-F1
#
_entry.id   AF-A0AAW6F904-F1
#
_cell.length_a   1.000
_cell.length_b   1.000
_cell.length_c   1.000
_cell.angle_alpha   90.00
_cell.angle_beta   90.00
_cell.angle_gamma   90.00
#
_symmetry.space_group_name_H-M   'P 1'
#
loop_
_entity.id
_entity.type
_entity.pdbx_description
1 polymer ?
#
loop_
_entity_poly.entity_id
_entity_poly.type
_entity_poly.pdbx_seq_one_letter_code
_entity_poly.pdbx_strand_id
1 'polypeptide(L)'
;MNEDVIRLVVLNEEIIGYIYPRRTSYVVALEIKPGRTTSLATSVNKQCMVLLSDKVRLATEQDFDDFHICFDGFRNNTMYCYNQGTEPIYLQ
;
A
#
# COMPACT_ATOMS: atom_id res chain seq x y z
N MET A 1 8.38 -13.98 4.41
CA MET A 1 8.69 -12.69 3.74
C MET A 1 9.90 -12.08 4.45
N ASN A 2 10.74 -11.34 3.74
CA ASN A 2 11.85 -10.62 4.37
C ASN A 2 11.26 -9.48 5.22
N GLU A 3 11.53 -9.42 6.52
CA GLU A 3 10.93 -8.42 7.41
C GLU A 3 11.59 -7.04 7.32
N ASP A 4 12.72 -6.97 6.60
CA ASP A 4 13.54 -5.76 6.44
C ASP A 4 13.24 -4.99 5.14
N VAL A 5 12.24 -5.40 4.36
CA VAL A 5 11.81 -4.68 3.14
C VAL A 5 10.53 -3.88 3.38
N ILE A 6 10.38 -2.78 2.64
CA ILE A 6 9.17 -1.96 2.64
C ILE A 6 8.08 -2.74 1.91
N ARG A 7 6.95 -2.99 2.56
CA ARG A 7 5.81 -3.67 1.93
C ARG A 7 4.91 -2.65 1.27
N LEU A 8 4.65 -2.81 -0.02
CA LEU A 8 3.66 -2.03 -0.75
C LEU A 8 2.31 -2.73 -0.61
N VAL A 9 1.32 -1.97 -0.18
CA VAL A 9 0.05 -2.53 0.28
C VAL A 9 -1.14 -1.73 -0.23
N VAL A 10 -2.27 -2.42 -0.27
CA VAL A 10 -3.58 -1.83 -0.41
C VAL A 10 -4.33 -2.02 0.90
N LEU A 11 -4.84 -0.92 1.46
CA LEU A 11 -5.66 -0.88 2.66
C LEU A 11 -7.12 -0.66 2.25
N ASN A 12 -7.99 -1.60 2.66
CA ASN A 12 -9.43 -1.62 2.43
C ASN A 12 -9.86 -1.45 0.96
N GLU A 13 -9.00 -1.79 0.00
CA GLU A 13 -9.22 -1.52 -1.44
C GLU A 13 -9.36 -0.03 -1.80
N GLU A 14 -9.02 0.87 -0.87
CA GLU A 14 -9.25 2.32 -0.97
C GLU A 14 -7.97 3.13 -0.95
N ILE A 15 -6.90 2.62 -0.34
CA ILE A 15 -5.63 3.34 -0.16
C ILE A 15 -4.49 2.47 -0.65
N ILE A 16 -3.68 2.96 -1.57
CA ILE A 16 -2.39 2.36 -1.92
C ILE A 16 -1.31 3.06 -1.12
N GLY A 17 -0.40 2.29 -0.54
CA GLY A 17 0.58 2.83 0.38
C GLY A 17 1.68 1.84 0.70
N TYR A 18 2.42 2.14 1.76
CA TYR A 18 3.50 1.28 2.21
C TYR A 18 3.59 1.16 3.72
N ILE A 19 4.13 0.03 4.16
CA ILE A 19 4.41 -0.31 5.55
C ILE A 19 5.91 -0.47 5.69
N TYR A 20 6.50 0.29 6.59
CA TYR A 20 7.93 0.16 6.91
C TYR A 20 8.23 -1.19 7.59
N PRO A 21 9.46 -1.71 7.42
CA PRO A 21 9.98 -2.80 8.22
C PRO A 21 9.66 -2.62 9.70
N ARG A 22 9.19 -3.69 10.35
CA ARG A 22 8.93 -3.75 11.80
C ARG A 22 7.89 -2.74 12.34
N ARG A 23 7.21 -1.97 11.48
CA ARG A 23 6.15 -1.03 11.85
C ARG A 23 4.86 -1.38 11.13
N THR A 24 4.08 -2.30 11.69
CA THR A 24 2.83 -2.81 11.08
C THR A 24 1.58 -1.99 11.43
N SER A 25 1.66 -1.09 12.39
CA SER A 25 0.47 -0.41 12.95
C SER A 25 -0.11 0.70 12.05
N TYR A 26 0.57 1.09 10.99
CA TYR A 26 0.09 2.13 10.08
C TYR A 26 0.57 1.91 8.64
N VAL A 27 -0.27 2.32 7.69
CA VAL A 27 0.05 2.45 6.26
C VAL A 27 0.36 3.92 5.98
N VAL A 28 1.48 4.19 5.33
CA VAL A 28 1.76 5.52 4.77
C VAL A 28 1.14 5.58 3.38
N ALA A 29 0.13 6.43 3.21
CA ALA A 29 -0.60 6.56 1.95
C ALA A 29 0.28 7.17 0.85
N LEU A 30 0.33 6.52 -0.30
CA LEU A 30 0.86 7.08 -1.55
C LEU A 30 -0.27 7.77 -2.31
N GLU A 31 -1.42 7.12 -2.41
CA GLU A 31 -2.63 7.66 -3.05
C GLU A 31 -3.89 7.07 -2.42
N ILE A 32 -4.99 7.81 -2.48
CA ILE A 32 -6.31 7.38 -1.99
C ILE A 32 -7.28 7.43 -3.16
N LYS A 33 -8.08 6.38 -3.35
CA LYS A 33 -9.05 6.33 -4.46
C LYS A 33 -9.93 7.58 -4.46
N PRO A 34 -10.04 8.29 -5.59
CA PRO A 34 -10.91 9.45 -5.70
C PRO A 34 -12.37 8.99 -5.60
N GLY A 35 -13.11 9.47 -4.59
CA GLY A 35 -14.53 9.11 -4.41
C GLY A 35 -15.02 9.12 -2.96
N ARG A 36 -14.12 9.03 -1.98
CA ARG A 36 -14.43 9.37 -0.58
C ARG A 36 -13.87 10.75 -0.24
N THR A 37 -14.59 11.47 0.61
CA THR A 37 -14.44 12.87 1.04
C THR A 37 -13.05 13.22 1.58
N THR A 38 -12.03 13.22 0.73
CA THR A 38 -10.67 13.64 1.05
C THR A 38 -10.08 14.29 -0.19
N SER A 39 -9.70 15.56 -0.06
CA SER A 39 -9.05 16.29 -1.13
C SER A 39 -7.74 15.59 -1.52
N LEU A 40 -7.55 15.31 -2.80
CA LEU A 40 -6.32 14.73 -3.38
C LEU A 40 -5.04 15.44 -2.89
N ALA A 41 -5.14 16.74 -2.58
CA ALA A 41 -4.01 17.57 -2.17
C ALA A 41 -3.49 17.33 -0.73
N THR A 42 -4.19 16.55 0.12
CA THR A 42 -3.80 16.33 1.53
C THR A 42 -3.55 14.87 1.92
N SER A 43 -3.53 13.95 0.94
CA SER A 43 -3.56 12.50 1.18
C SER A 43 -2.19 11.81 1.13
N VAL A 44 -1.23 12.37 0.39
CA VAL A 44 0.11 11.78 0.24
C VAL A 44 0.90 11.89 1.54
N ASN A 45 1.59 10.82 1.95
CA ASN A 45 2.31 10.66 3.22
C ASN A 45 1.44 10.68 4.49
N LYS A 46 0.12 10.59 4.36
CA LYS A 46 -0.75 10.43 5.52
C LYS A 46 -0.52 9.07 6.16
N GLN A 47 -0.28 9.06 7.47
CA GLN A 47 -0.25 7.81 8.25
C GLN A 47 -1.69 7.40 8.59
N CYS A 48 -2.11 6.29 8.03
CA CYS A 48 -3.40 5.66 8.30
C CYS A 48 -3.18 4.53 9.29
N MET A 49 -3.71 4.67 10.51
CA MET A 49 -3.66 3.61 11.52
C MET A 49 -4.45 2.40 11.03
N VAL A 50 -3.87 1.20 11.11
CA VAL A 50 -4.52 -0.04 10.75
C VAL A 50 -5.29 -0.56 11.95
N LEU A 51 -6.60 -0.71 11.79
CA LEU A 51 -7.50 -1.29 12.79
C LEU A 51 -7.66 -2.79 12.59
N LEU A 52 -8.11 -3.51 13.62
CA LEU A 52 -8.37 -4.96 13.54
C LEU A 52 -9.44 -5.35 12.49
N SER A 53 -10.33 -4.42 12.15
CA SER A 53 -11.36 -4.62 11.12
C SER A 53 -10.86 -4.35 9.70
N ASP A 54 -9.68 -3.75 9.57
CA ASP A 54 -9.16 -3.35 8.28
C ASP A 54 -8.57 -4.54 7.53
N LYS A 55 -8.70 -4.50 6.21
CA LYS A 55 -8.11 -5.47 5.29
C LYS A 55 -6.88 -4.84 4.67
N VAL A 56 -5.72 -5.40 4.97
CA VAL A 56 -4.47 -5.01 4.32
C VAL A 56 -4.01 -6.17 3.46
N ARG A 57 -3.74 -5.92 2.19
CA ARG A 57 -3.10 -6.90 1.29
C ARG A 57 -1.88 -6.30 0.61
N LEU A 58 -0.97 -7.15 0.16
CA LEU A 58 0.09 -6.70 -0.73
C LEU A 58 -0.52 -6.13 -2.02
N ALA A 59 0.03 -5.00 -2.46
CA ALA A 59 -0.32 -4.39 -3.75
C ALA A 59 0.17 -5.28 -4.89
N THR A 60 -0.56 -5.30 -6.00
CA THR A 60 -0.18 -5.91 -7.27
C THR A 60 0.30 -4.84 -8.23
N GLU A 61 0.89 -5.21 -9.37
CA GLU A 61 1.25 -4.24 -10.42
C GLU A 61 0.01 -3.45 -10.90
N GLN A 62 -1.13 -4.13 -11.06
CA GLN A 62 -2.40 -3.51 -11.48
C GLN A 62 -2.90 -2.43 -10.51
N ASP A 63 -2.64 -2.58 -9.21
CA ASP A 63 -3.05 -1.56 -8.24
C ASP A 63 -2.31 -0.23 -8.48
N PHE A 64 -1.06 -0.25 -8.95
CA PHE A 64 -0.37 0.99 -9.28
C PHE A 64 -1.01 1.69 -10.48
N ASP A 65 -1.47 0.93 -11.48
CA ASP A 65 -2.20 1.47 -12.62
C ASP A 65 -3.57 2.02 -12.22
N ASP A 66 -4.33 1.27 -11.41
CA ASP A 66 -5.68 1.62 -10.94
C ASP A 66 -5.69 2.88 -10.06
N PHE A 67 -4.62 3.09 -9.30
CA PHE A 67 -4.42 4.27 -8.46
C PHE A 67 -3.61 5.38 -9.18
N HIS A 68 -3.25 5.19 -10.46
CA HIS A 68 -2.50 6.15 -11.26
C HIS A 68 -1.13 6.55 -10.65
N ILE A 69 -0.47 5.61 -9.98
CA ILE A 69 0.86 5.79 -9.40
C ILE A 69 1.94 5.66 -10.50
N CYS A 70 2.56 6.77 -10.87
CA CYS A 70 3.68 6.81 -11.82
C CYS A 70 5.05 6.52 -11.15
N PHE A 71 5.12 5.56 -10.24
CA PHE A 71 6.35 5.20 -9.51
C PHE A 71 6.83 3.82 -9.94
N ASP A 72 7.88 3.71 -10.74
CA ASP A 72 8.47 2.41 -11.12
C ASP A 72 9.46 1.85 -10.09
N GLY A 73 9.78 2.62 -9.03
CA GLY A 73 10.77 2.23 -8.04
C GLY A 73 10.40 0.98 -7.23
N PHE A 74 9.13 0.56 -7.26
CA PHE A 74 8.68 -0.70 -6.64
C PHE A 74 9.36 -1.94 -7.24
N ARG A 75 9.88 -1.84 -8.47
CA ARG A 75 10.64 -2.92 -9.12
C ARG A 75 11.98 -3.21 -8.44
N ASN A 76 12.41 -2.37 -7.50
CA ASN A 76 13.58 -2.64 -6.69
C ASN A 76 13.26 -3.66 -5.57
N ASN A 77 13.34 -4.95 -5.92
CA ASN A 77 13.03 -6.07 -5.02
C ASN A 77 13.98 -6.18 -3.81
N THR A 78 15.08 -5.41 -3.76
CA THR A 78 15.94 -5.33 -2.57
C THR A 78 15.36 -4.38 -1.50
N MET A 79 14.52 -3.42 -1.92
CA MET A 79 13.92 -2.41 -1.03
C MET A 79 12.43 -2.61 -0.83
N TYR A 80 11.71 -3.09 -1.85
CA TYR A 80 10.26 -3.20 -1.84
C TYR A 80 9.79 -4.64 -2.02
N CYS A 81 8.67 -4.97 -1.38
CA CYS A 81 7.94 -6.20 -1.60
C CYS A 81 6.48 -5.88 -1.92
N TYR A 82 5.97 -6.49 -2.98
CA TYR A 82 4.60 -6.42 -3.45
C TYR A 82 4.20 -7.80 -3.99
N ASN A 83 2.93 -7.99 -4.30
CA ASN A 83 2.40 -9.24 -4.84
C ASN A 83 2.67 -9.32 -6.34
N GLN A 84 3.51 -10.29 -6.74
CA GLN A 84 3.80 -10.58 -8.15
C GLN A 84 2.83 -11.60 -8.76
N GLY A 85 1.91 -12.15 -7.96
CA GLY A 85 0.87 -13.08 -8.40
C GLY A 85 -0.47 -12.39 -8.64
N THR A 86 -1.46 -13.18 -9.06
CA THR A 86 -2.83 -12.71 -9.34
C THR A 86 -3.79 -12.87 -8.16
N GLU A 87 -3.48 -13.71 -7.19
CA GLU A 87 -4.32 -13.94 -6.02
C GLU A 87 -3.94 -12.98 -4.87
N PRO A 88 -4.91 -12.43 -4.12
CA PRO A 88 -4.63 -11.46 -3.06
C PRO A 88 -3.93 -12.11 -1.87
N ILE A 89 -2.83 -11.49 -1.43
CA ILE A 89 -2.08 -11.90 -0.23
C ILE A 89 -2.35 -10.91 0.90
N TYR A 90 -3.18 -11.31 1.87
CA TYR A 90 -3.51 -10.48 3.03
C TYR A 90 -2.41 -10.52 4.10
N LEU A 91 -2.15 -9.37 4.70
CA LEU A 91 -1.30 -9.23 5.89
C LEU A 91 -2.22 -9.32 7.12
N GLN A 92 -1.97 -10.28 8.01
CA GLN A 92 -2.67 -10.42 9.29
C GLN A 92 -2.34 -9.29 10.27
#